data_AF-A0A4Y9F1Z6-F1
#
_entry.id   AF-A0A4Y9F1Z6-F1
#
_cell.length_a   1.000
_cell.length_b   1.000
_cell.length_c   1.000
_cell.angle_alpha   90.00
_cell.angle_beta   90.00
_cell.angle_gamma   90.00
#
_symmetry.space_group_name_H-M   'P 1'
#
loop_
_entity.id
_entity.type
_entity.pdbx_description
1 polymer ?
#
loop_
_entity_poly.entity_id
_entity_poly.type
_entity_poly.pdbx_seq_one_letter_code
_entity_poly.pdbx_strand_id
1 'polypeptide(L)'
;MRGSPSPPQPKDTMLYKKQLTGSHVGLVVGSFAPLHRGHIDQILRAKKENPGGTLVIVAGSQQDAGEQAGMKHTKRYRYVSEHFKNDPLVIVDSLDETDLSTSEAWANALDGFWATHVAAGAERRLYLLDDEHISRFQAGHQDADGQQAARLAPCQLPAPEPEIRANPLTHWDLIAPPFRRFFTRNVLVMGAASGGKTTLVEDLGKLYNAPYSYEYARVYQVEANIRDEDYDLLDYQNVLTGQFNLNRETIDNPGNRGLTLMDTDAMVTKAYAAMSAAEHASELSETDYAKLLPLADSLIAKARWDLILFIPPVGASGYTLDGFRSQTNNSDDYLSEISRIMLAEVEAAGLLDRLVLLDGADYAERYEQAKAAIERLLP
;
A
#
# COMPACT_ATOMS: atom_id res chain seq x y z
N MET A 1 23.29 13.25 -45.44
CA MET A 1 21.90 12.93 -45.12
C MET A 1 21.88 12.37 -43.70
N ARG A 2 21.36 13.11 -42.72
CA ARG A 2 21.24 12.66 -41.32
C ARG A 2 20.01 11.77 -41.25
N GLY A 3 20.20 10.51 -40.84
CA GLY A 3 19.12 9.54 -40.70
C GLY A 3 18.12 9.96 -39.64
N SER A 4 16.83 9.89 -39.97
CA SER A 4 15.73 10.12 -39.07
C SER A 4 15.75 9.09 -37.92
N PRO A 5 15.55 9.49 -36.66
CA PRO A 5 15.43 8.53 -35.57
C PRO A 5 14.15 7.71 -35.73
N SER A 6 14.28 6.39 -35.61
CA SER A 6 13.16 5.45 -35.61
C SER A 6 12.20 5.76 -34.45
N PRO A 7 10.88 5.59 -34.62
CA PRO A 7 9.94 5.82 -33.54
C PRO A 7 10.22 4.86 -32.36
N PRO A 8 9.99 5.30 -31.11
CA PRO A 8 10.19 4.46 -29.94
C PRO A 8 9.24 3.25 -30.02
N GLN A 9 9.83 2.06 -30.02
CA GLN A 9 9.11 0.80 -29.90
C GLN A 9 8.44 0.73 -28.52
N PRO A 10 7.20 0.22 -28.41
CA PRO A 10 6.58 -0.01 -27.11
C PRO A 10 7.46 -0.93 -26.27
N LYS A 11 7.69 -0.57 -25.01
CA LYS A 11 8.46 -1.38 -24.06
C LYS A 11 7.68 -2.67 -23.81
N ASP A 12 8.17 -3.78 -24.36
CA ASP A 12 7.73 -5.14 -24.04
C ASP A 12 7.83 -5.36 -22.52
N THR A 13 6.69 -5.20 -21.83
CA THR A 13 6.60 -5.32 -20.37
C THR A 13 5.60 -6.44 -20.02
N MET A 14 5.86 -7.66 -20.48
CA MET A 14 5.09 -8.84 -20.10
C MET A 14 6.02 -9.92 -19.58
N LEU A 15 5.85 -10.30 -18.30
CA LEU A 15 6.58 -11.39 -17.65
C LEU A 15 6.18 -12.78 -18.17
N TYR A 16 5.13 -12.93 -18.98
CA TYR A 16 4.71 -14.21 -19.56
C TYR A 16 4.14 -14.09 -20.98
N LYS A 17 4.79 -14.73 -21.97
CA LYS A 17 4.23 -15.01 -23.31
C LYS A 17 3.28 -16.21 -23.31
N LYS A 18 2.40 -16.33 -22.31
CA LYS A 18 1.45 -17.43 -22.22
C LYS A 18 0.10 -16.93 -22.72
N GLN A 19 -0.29 -17.32 -23.93
CA GLN A 19 -1.66 -17.10 -24.40
C GLN A 19 -2.62 -18.06 -23.69
N LEU A 20 -3.85 -17.62 -23.48
CA LEU A 20 -4.96 -18.47 -23.09
C LEU A 20 -5.32 -19.40 -24.25
N THR A 21 -5.39 -20.70 -23.97
CA THR A 21 -5.65 -21.76 -24.96
C THR A 21 -6.89 -22.54 -24.58
N GLY A 22 -7.79 -22.75 -25.53
CA GLY A 22 -9.05 -23.48 -25.31
C GLY A 22 -10.10 -23.10 -26.33
N SER A 23 -11.25 -23.78 -26.29
CA SER A 23 -12.35 -23.53 -27.22
C SER A 23 -13.04 -22.19 -26.99
N HIS A 24 -13.06 -21.71 -25.74
CA HIS A 24 -13.67 -20.43 -25.38
C HIS A 24 -12.78 -19.69 -24.37
N VAL A 25 -12.70 -18.37 -24.52
CA VAL A 25 -12.03 -17.48 -23.55
C VAL A 25 -12.97 -16.33 -23.20
N GLY A 26 -13.07 -16.03 -21.90
CA GLY A 26 -13.80 -14.87 -21.41
C GLY A 26 -12.90 -13.63 -21.37
N LEU A 27 -13.42 -12.45 -21.71
CA LEU A 27 -12.80 -11.16 -21.43
C LEU A 27 -13.70 -10.37 -20.49
N VAL A 28 -13.14 -9.96 -19.36
CA VAL A 28 -13.83 -9.19 -18.34
C VAL A 28 -13.24 -7.78 -18.33
N VAL A 29 -14.06 -6.76 -18.51
CA VAL A 29 -13.65 -5.34 -18.41
C VAL A 29 -14.23 -4.75 -17.13
N GLY A 30 -13.41 -4.02 -16.38
CA GLY A 30 -13.89 -3.23 -15.25
C GLY A 30 -12.87 -2.22 -14.74
N SER A 31 -13.36 -1.23 -14.00
CA SER A 31 -12.52 -0.22 -13.36
C SER A 31 -11.78 -0.77 -12.12
N PHE A 32 -12.43 -1.63 -11.34
CA PHE A 32 -11.91 -2.24 -10.11
C PHE A 32 -11.40 -1.20 -9.10
N ALA A 33 -12.25 -0.26 -8.72
CA ALA A 33 -11.93 0.85 -7.83
C ALA A 33 -12.79 0.84 -6.55
N PRO A 34 -12.72 -0.20 -5.68
CA PRO A 34 -11.74 -1.29 -5.67
C PRO A 34 -12.24 -2.62 -6.28
N LEU A 35 -11.30 -3.54 -6.53
CA LEU A 35 -11.65 -4.96 -6.71
C LEU A 35 -12.32 -5.49 -5.43
N HIS A 36 -13.49 -6.10 -5.58
CA HIS A 36 -14.27 -6.65 -4.47
C HIS A 36 -14.93 -7.98 -4.84
N ARG A 37 -15.60 -8.62 -3.87
CA ARG A 37 -16.14 -9.98 -3.96
C ARG A 37 -17.00 -10.23 -5.19
N GLY A 38 -17.90 -9.31 -5.58
CA GLY A 38 -18.71 -9.55 -6.78
C GLY A 38 -17.93 -9.47 -8.09
N HIS A 39 -16.94 -8.58 -8.21
CA HIS A 39 -16.03 -8.61 -9.37
C HIS A 39 -15.25 -9.92 -9.42
N ILE A 40 -14.76 -10.39 -8.28
CA ILE A 40 -14.08 -11.68 -8.19
C ILE A 40 -15.01 -12.82 -8.61
N ASP A 41 -16.26 -12.83 -8.15
CA ASP A 41 -17.25 -13.83 -8.55
C ASP A 41 -17.49 -13.82 -10.07
N GLN A 42 -17.66 -12.64 -10.68
CA GLN A 42 -17.83 -12.53 -12.14
C GLN A 42 -16.59 -12.99 -12.91
N ILE A 43 -15.38 -12.62 -12.47
CA ILE A 43 -14.13 -13.08 -13.08
C ILE A 43 -14.02 -14.61 -12.98
N LEU A 44 -14.31 -15.17 -11.81
CA LEU A 44 -14.26 -16.61 -11.60
C LEU A 44 -15.34 -17.35 -12.39
N ARG A 45 -16.54 -16.78 -12.50
CA ARG A 45 -17.63 -17.30 -13.31
C ARG A 45 -17.25 -17.30 -14.78
N ALA A 46 -16.74 -16.20 -15.32
CA ALA A 46 -16.19 -16.13 -16.66
C ALA A 46 -15.12 -17.22 -16.86
N LYS A 47 -14.23 -17.41 -15.89
CA LYS A 47 -13.21 -18.48 -15.96
C LYS A 47 -13.81 -19.88 -15.99
N LYS A 48 -14.92 -20.12 -15.29
CA LYS A 48 -15.60 -21.43 -15.27
C LYS A 48 -16.46 -21.69 -16.49
N GLU A 49 -17.05 -20.64 -17.08
CA GLU A 49 -17.85 -20.73 -18.30
C GLU A 49 -16.99 -20.87 -19.58
N ASN A 50 -15.68 -20.61 -19.48
CA ASN A 50 -14.75 -20.60 -20.61
C ASN A 50 -13.54 -21.52 -20.33
N PRO A 51 -13.45 -22.71 -20.97
CA PRO A 51 -12.39 -23.68 -20.70
C PRO A 51 -10.97 -23.16 -20.92
N GLY A 52 -10.80 -22.16 -21.80
CA GLY A 52 -9.51 -21.54 -22.07
C GLY A 52 -9.08 -20.49 -21.06
N GLY A 53 -9.94 -20.15 -20.09
CA GLY A 53 -9.65 -19.18 -19.03
C GLY A 53 -10.30 -17.81 -19.26
N THR A 54 -9.75 -16.80 -18.60
CA THR A 54 -10.28 -15.43 -18.62
C THR A 54 -9.18 -14.40 -18.69
N LEU A 55 -9.35 -13.44 -19.59
CA LEU A 55 -8.58 -12.22 -19.68
C LEU A 55 -9.33 -11.12 -18.91
N VAL A 56 -8.66 -10.46 -17.98
CA VAL A 56 -9.21 -9.36 -17.17
C VAL A 56 -8.53 -8.08 -17.59
N ILE A 57 -9.31 -7.12 -18.08
CA ILE A 57 -8.84 -5.81 -18.50
C ILE A 57 -9.21 -4.81 -17.41
N VAL A 58 -8.20 -4.26 -16.76
CA VAL A 58 -8.32 -3.16 -15.80
C VAL A 58 -8.40 -1.85 -16.58
N ALA A 59 -9.61 -1.36 -16.78
CA ALA A 59 -9.89 -0.11 -17.46
C ALA A 59 -9.71 1.08 -16.53
N GLY A 60 -9.24 2.21 -17.04
CA GLY A 60 -9.18 3.44 -16.28
C GLY A 60 -8.84 4.66 -17.13
N SER A 61 -9.14 5.83 -16.61
CA SER A 61 -8.79 7.11 -17.22
C SER A 61 -8.31 8.10 -16.17
N GLN A 62 -7.64 9.17 -16.60
CA GLN A 62 -7.21 10.25 -15.70
C GLN A 62 -8.35 10.96 -14.96
N GLN A 63 -9.59 10.77 -15.38
CA GLN A 63 -10.76 11.43 -14.80
C GLN A 63 -11.70 10.46 -14.06
N ASP A 64 -11.37 9.17 -13.99
CA ASP A 64 -12.26 8.19 -13.39
C ASP A 64 -12.37 8.30 -11.86
N ALA A 65 -13.41 7.67 -11.30
CA ALA A 65 -13.70 7.73 -9.88
C ALA A 65 -12.60 7.11 -9.00
N GLY A 66 -11.83 6.15 -9.51
CA GLY A 66 -10.69 5.56 -8.81
C GLY A 66 -9.52 6.53 -8.72
N GLU A 67 -9.21 7.20 -9.82
CA GLU A 67 -8.16 8.21 -9.93
C GLU A 67 -8.43 9.41 -9.01
N GLN A 68 -9.68 9.88 -8.99
CA GLN A 68 -10.16 10.95 -8.08
C GLN A 68 -10.09 10.53 -6.61
N ALA A 69 -10.35 9.25 -6.30
CA ALA A 69 -10.19 8.71 -4.97
C ALA A 69 -8.71 8.51 -4.57
N GLY A 70 -7.74 8.72 -5.47
CA GLY A 70 -6.31 8.48 -5.22
C GLY A 70 -5.84 7.05 -5.48
N MET A 71 -6.75 6.17 -5.94
CA MET A 71 -6.47 4.80 -6.34
C MET A 71 -6.05 4.75 -7.81
N LYS A 72 -4.79 5.14 -8.03
CA LYS A 72 -4.18 5.28 -9.35
C LYS A 72 -4.41 4.05 -10.24
N HIS A 73 -4.73 4.25 -11.52
CA HIS A 73 -4.97 3.16 -12.48
C HIS A 73 -3.85 2.11 -12.49
N THR A 74 -2.59 2.55 -12.50
CA THR A 74 -1.42 1.66 -12.41
C THR A 74 -1.37 0.84 -11.12
N LYS A 75 -1.86 1.37 -9.99
CA LYS A 75 -1.97 0.63 -8.72
C LYS A 75 -3.11 -0.38 -8.77
N ARG A 76 -4.27 -0.01 -9.34
CA ARG A 76 -5.40 -0.94 -9.54
C ARG A 76 -4.96 -2.14 -10.36
N TYR A 77 -4.30 -1.90 -11.50
CA TYR A 77 -3.74 -2.97 -12.34
C TYR A 77 -2.82 -3.90 -11.54
N ARG A 78 -1.85 -3.33 -10.79
CA ARG A 78 -0.93 -4.14 -9.97
C ARG A 78 -1.67 -4.96 -8.91
N TYR A 79 -2.66 -4.39 -8.25
CA TYR A 79 -3.41 -5.07 -7.19
C TYR A 79 -4.32 -6.19 -7.73
N VAL A 80 -4.94 -6.00 -8.90
CA VAL A 80 -5.69 -7.07 -9.57
C VAL A 80 -4.74 -8.19 -10.01
N SER A 81 -3.60 -7.84 -10.62
CA SER A 81 -2.56 -8.80 -11.01
C SER A 81 -2.00 -9.58 -9.81
N GLU A 82 -1.77 -8.91 -8.67
CA GLU A 82 -1.34 -9.56 -7.44
C GLU A 82 -2.39 -10.53 -6.89
N HIS A 83 -3.68 -10.17 -6.96
CA HIS A 83 -4.76 -11.03 -6.49
C HIS A 83 -4.85 -12.35 -7.26
N PHE A 84 -4.65 -12.31 -8.58
CA PHE A 84 -4.74 -13.48 -9.46
C PHE A 84 -3.38 -14.10 -9.81
N LYS A 85 -2.28 -13.69 -9.16
CA LYS A 85 -0.90 -14.11 -9.52
C LYS A 85 -0.67 -15.63 -9.54
N ASN A 86 -1.44 -16.38 -8.76
CA ASN A 86 -1.32 -17.84 -8.65
C ASN A 86 -2.36 -18.60 -9.51
N ASP A 87 -3.12 -17.90 -10.35
CA ASP A 87 -4.14 -18.50 -11.23
C ASP A 87 -3.66 -18.53 -12.70
N PRO A 88 -3.21 -19.68 -13.21
CA PRO A 88 -2.62 -19.77 -14.55
C PRO A 88 -3.63 -19.66 -15.70
N LEU A 89 -4.93 -19.57 -15.38
CA LEU A 89 -6.04 -19.39 -16.32
C LEU A 89 -6.63 -17.97 -16.28
N VAL A 90 -6.05 -17.08 -15.49
CA VAL A 90 -6.41 -15.66 -15.45
C VAL A 90 -5.22 -14.84 -15.92
N ILE A 91 -5.38 -14.12 -17.02
CA ILE A 91 -4.43 -13.09 -17.46
C ILE A 91 -5.02 -11.74 -17.10
N VAL A 92 -4.20 -10.84 -16.56
CA VAL A 92 -4.61 -9.47 -16.24
C VAL A 92 -3.80 -8.51 -17.09
N ASP A 93 -4.48 -7.57 -17.76
CA ASP A 93 -3.87 -6.47 -18.50
C ASP A 93 -4.57 -5.15 -18.18
N SER A 94 -4.02 -4.03 -18.62
CA SER A 94 -4.52 -2.68 -18.36
C SER A 94 -4.89 -1.94 -19.63
N LEU A 95 -6.02 -1.24 -19.61
CA LEU A 95 -6.46 -0.34 -20.68
C LEU A 95 -6.54 1.10 -20.13
N ASP A 96 -5.74 1.99 -20.69
CA ASP A 96 -5.89 3.44 -20.47
C ASP A 96 -6.89 3.99 -21.50
N GLU A 97 -8.01 4.49 -21.00
CA GLU A 97 -9.13 4.98 -21.78
C GLU A 97 -9.10 6.51 -21.97
N THR A 98 -8.07 7.20 -21.45
CA THR A 98 -7.98 8.67 -21.47
C THR A 98 -8.09 9.25 -22.88
N ASP A 99 -7.43 8.63 -23.86
CA ASP A 99 -7.45 9.07 -25.26
C ASP A 99 -8.45 8.28 -26.13
N LEU A 100 -9.23 7.37 -25.54
CA LEU A 100 -10.22 6.52 -26.23
C LEU A 100 -11.60 7.18 -26.18
N SER A 101 -11.74 8.26 -26.94
CA SER A 101 -12.95 9.11 -26.97
C SER A 101 -14.12 8.53 -27.76
N THR A 102 -13.91 7.50 -28.57
CA THR A 102 -14.96 6.86 -29.38
C THR A 102 -15.13 5.38 -29.02
N SER A 103 -16.36 4.89 -29.14
CA SER A 103 -16.66 3.46 -28.91
C SER A 103 -15.94 2.53 -29.90
N GLU A 104 -15.69 3.00 -31.13
CA GLU A 104 -14.92 2.26 -32.14
C GLU A 104 -13.44 2.14 -31.73
N ALA A 105 -12.81 3.21 -31.26
CA ALA A 105 -11.43 3.16 -30.76
C ALA A 105 -11.29 2.22 -29.55
N TRP A 106 -12.29 2.22 -28.66
CA TRP A 106 -12.35 1.31 -27.53
C TRP A 106 -12.50 -0.16 -27.96
N ALA A 107 -13.41 -0.44 -28.91
CA ALA A 107 -13.58 -1.77 -29.50
C ALA A 107 -12.29 -2.30 -30.15
N ASN A 108 -11.63 -1.46 -30.95
CA ASN A 108 -10.35 -1.79 -31.59
C ASN A 108 -9.25 -2.09 -30.57
N ALA A 109 -9.23 -1.39 -29.42
CA ALA A 109 -8.30 -1.68 -28.35
C ALA A 109 -8.55 -3.08 -27.73
N LEU A 110 -9.82 -3.47 -27.54
CA LEU A 110 -10.18 -4.81 -27.08
C LEU A 110 -9.74 -5.91 -28.06
N ASP A 111 -9.87 -5.69 -29.36
CA ASP A 111 -9.37 -6.62 -30.37
C ASP A 111 -7.84 -6.80 -30.32
N GLY A 112 -7.10 -5.75 -29.97
CA GLY A 112 -5.66 -5.82 -29.69
C GLY A 112 -5.33 -6.76 -28.52
N PHE A 113 -6.11 -6.71 -27.43
CA PHE A 113 -5.94 -7.63 -26.30
C PHE A 113 -6.28 -9.08 -26.67
N TRP A 114 -7.33 -9.30 -27.45
CA TRP A 114 -7.66 -10.63 -27.96
C TRP A 114 -6.52 -11.21 -28.80
N ALA A 115 -5.96 -10.43 -29.72
CA ALA A 115 -4.85 -10.88 -30.58
C ALA A 115 -3.58 -11.19 -29.77
N THR A 116 -3.31 -10.41 -28.73
CA THR A 116 -2.13 -10.59 -27.87
C THR A 116 -2.26 -11.84 -26.98
N HIS A 117 -3.42 -12.02 -26.33
CA HIS A 117 -3.56 -12.92 -25.18
C HIS A 117 -4.30 -14.21 -25.47
N VAL A 118 -5.00 -14.33 -26.60
CA VAL A 118 -5.87 -15.47 -26.88
C VAL A 118 -5.44 -16.18 -28.16
N ALA A 119 -5.29 -17.50 -28.06
CA ALA A 119 -4.92 -18.32 -29.21
C ALA A 119 -5.96 -18.22 -30.34
N ALA A 120 -5.49 -18.25 -31.59
CA ALA A 120 -6.35 -18.22 -32.75
C ALA A 120 -7.38 -19.36 -32.74
N GLY A 121 -8.63 -19.06 -33.11
CA GLY A 121 -9.72 -20.03 -33.19
C GLY A 121 -10.52 -20.26 -31.91
N ALA A 122 -10.17 -19.60 -30.79
CA ALA A 122 -11.02 -19.61 -29.60
C ALA A 122 -12.25 -18.70 -29.78
N GLU A 123 -13.43 -19.18 -29.37
CA GLU A 123 -14.63 -18.35 -29.25
C GLU A 123 -14.43 -17.33 -28.13
N ARG A 124 -14.74 -16.07 -28.43
CA ARG A 124 -14.55 -14.94 -27.52
C ARG A 124 -15.87 -14.59 -26.85
N ARG A 125 -15.87 -14.47 -25.53
CA ARG A 125 -17.06 -14.05 -24.77
C ARG A 125 -16.72 -12.83 -23.93
N LEU A 126 -17.45 -11.75 -24.15
CA LEU A 126 -17.25 -10.50 -23.42
C LEU A 126 -18.17 -10.44 -22.19
N TYR A 127 -17.61 -10.04 -21.05
CA TYR A 127 -18.26 -9.83 -19.77
C TYR A 127 -17.99 -8.39 -19.33
N LEU A 128 -19.04 -7.58 -19.26
CA LEU A 128 -18.95 -6.16 -18.90
C LEU A 128 -19.55 -5.96 -17.50
N LEU A 129 -18.82 -5.25 -16.65
CA LEU A 129 -19.15 -5.15 -15.22
C LEU A 129 -19.89 -3.87 -14.84
N ASP A 130 -19.85 -2.83 -15.69
CA ASP A 130 -20.52 -1.55 -15.47
C ASP A 130 -21.28 -1.04 -16.70
N ASP A 131 -22.22 -0.13 -16.44
CA ASP A 131 -23.13 0.42 -17.44
C ASP A 131 -22.42 1.28 -18.49
N GLU A 132 -21.26 1.87 -18.15
CA GLU A 132 -20.47 2.68 -19.08
C GLU A 132 -19.90 1.79 -20.19
N HIS A 133 -19.19 0.71 -19.83
CA HIS A 133 -18.63 -0.20 -20.81
C HIS A 133 -19.72 -0.93 -21.60
N ILE A 134 -20.86 -1.26 -20.98
CA ILE A 134 -22.03 -1.82 -21.68
C ILE A 134 -22.51 -0.85 -22.77
N SER A 135 -22.66 0.43 -22.43
CA SER A 135 -23.10 1.47 -23.38
C SER A 135 -22.09 1.68 -24.50
N ARG A 136 -20.78 1.69 -24.18
CA ARG A 136 -19.71 1.77 -25.19
C ARG A 136 -19.76 0.60 -26.15
N PHE A 137 -19.88 -0.63 -25.64
CA PHE A 137 -19.97 -1.82 -26.47
C PHE A 137 -21.17 -1.76 -27.43
N GLN A 138 -22.36 -1.39 -26.93
CA GLN A 138 -23.58 -1.26 -27.75
C GLN A 138 -23.47 -0.17 -28.83
N ALA A 139 -22.73 0.90 -28.57
CA ALA A 139 -22.53 1.99 -29.51
C ALA A 139 -21.39 1.74 -30.53
N GLY A 140 -20.37 0.96 -30.16
CA GLY A 140 -19.19 0.70 -30.98
C GLY A 140 -19.26 -0.57 -31.83
N HIS A 141 -20.09 -1.55 -31.45
CA HIS A 141 -20.31 -2.78 -32.19
C HIS A 141 -21.74 -2.82 -32.75
N GLN A 142 -21.95 -2.15 -33.87
CA GLN A 142 -23.13 -2.32 -34.72
C GLN A 142 -22.74 -3.14 -35.94
N ASP A 143 -22.67 -4.46 -35.82
CA ASP A 143 -22.14 -5.27 -36.92
C ASP A 143 -23.25 -6.06 -37.61
N ALA A 144 -23.29 -5.91 -38.94
CA ALA A 144 -24.17 -6.60 -39.87
C ALA A 144 -23.95 -8.13 -39.95
N ASP A 145 -22.93 -8.68 -39.25
CA ASP A 145 -22.51 -10.10 -39.35
C ASP A 145 -22.41 -10.87 -37.99
N GLY A 146 -22.88 -10.30 -36.88
CA GLY A 146 -23.45 -11.06 -35.75
C GLY A 146 -22.59 -12.10 -35.00
N GLN A 147 -21.27 -11.92 -34.85
CA GLN A 147 -20.40 -12.91 -34.16
C GLN A 147 -19.50 -12.30 -33.04
N GLN A 148 -20.08 -11.53 -32.11
CA GLN A 148 -19.59 -11.48 -30.73
C GLN A 148 -20.81 -11.37 -29.79
N ALA A 149 -21.19 -12.48 -29.16
CA ALA A 149 -22.20 -12.44 -28.11
C ALA A 149 -21.58 -11.84 -26.84
N ALA A 150 -21.78 -10.55 -26.59
CA ALA A 150 -21.53 -10.00 -25.26
C ALA A 150 -22.52 -10.63 -24.29
N ARG A 151 -21.99 -11.31 -23.27
CA ARG A 151 -22.81 -11.72 -22.13
C ARG A 151 -22.83 -10.54 -21.17
N LEU A 152 -23.99 -9.90 -21.11
CA LEU A 152 -24.32 -9.03 -19.99
C LEU A 152 -24.36 -9.93 -18.74
N ALA A 153 -23.31 -9.86 -17.94
CA ALA A 153 -23.22 -10.52 -16.65
C ALA A 153 -23.23 -9.42 -15.59
N PRO A 154 -24.39 -8.75 -15.37
CA PRO A 154 -24.48 -7.66 -14.42
C PRO A 154 -23.98 -8.17 -13.07
N CYS A 155 -23.09 -7.40 -12.46
CA CYS A 155 -22.51 -7.73 -11.17
C CYS A 155 -23.64 -7.71 -10.12
N GLN A 156 -24.16 -8.89 -9.76
CA GLN A 156 -25.22 -9.02 -8.75
C GLN A 156 -24.59 -8.83 -7.36
N LEU A 157 -24.44 -7.57 -6.96
CA LEU A 157 -23.69 -7.17 -5.77
C LEU A 157 -24.58 -7.01 -4.53
N PRO A 158 -23.99 -7.16 -3.32
CA PRO A 158 -24.56 -6.64 -2.09
C PRO A 158 -24.38 -5.12 -1.92
N ALA A 159 -23.31 -4.52 -2.50
CA ALA A 159 -22.99 -3.08 -2.41
C ALA A 159 -22.21 -2.60 -3.65
N PRO A 160 -22.55 -1.44 -4.25
CA PRO A 160 -21.79 -0.82 -5.36
C PRO A 160 -20.42 -0.25 -4.94
N GLU A 161 -19.48 -0.10 -5.89
CA GLU A 161 -18.15 0.47 -5.59
C GLU A 161 -18.16 1.86 -4.92
N PRO A 162 -19.03 2.83 -5.31
CA PRO A 162 -19.12 4.11 -4.62
C PRO A 162 -19.44 3.97 -3.12
N GLU A 163 -20.28 3.00 -2.75
CA GLU A 163 -20.64 2.73 -1.35
C GLU A 163 -19.45 2.17 -0.57
N ILE A 164 -18.71 1.23 -1.18
CA ILE A 164 -17.48 0.67 -0.62
C ILE A 164 -16.42 1.77 -0.43
N ARG A 165 -16.26 2.69 -1.39
CA ARG A 165 -15.32 3.81 -1.26
C ARG A 165 -15.73 4.78 -0.16
N ALA A 166 -17.03 5.02 0.01
CA ALA A 166 -17.54 5.90 1.06
C ALA A 166 -17.37 5.30 2.46
N ASN A 167 -17.61 3.99 2.62
CA ASN A 167 -17.54 3.30 3.90
C ASN A 167 -16.74 1.98 3.81
N PRO A 168 -15.42 2.04 3.59
CA PRO A 168 -14.65 0.82 3.31
C PRO A 168 -14.59 -0.15 4.49
N LEU A 169 -14.66 0.36 5.73
CA LEU A 169 -14.59 -0.45 6.94
C LEU A 169 -15.87 -1.27 7.17
N THR A 170 -17.04 -0.74 6.80
CA THR A 170 -18.31 -1.50 6.88
C THR A 170 -18.38 -2.60 5.82
N HIS A 171 -17.68 -2.42 4.70
CA HIS A 171 -17.62 -3.36 3.58
C HIS A 171 -16.29 -4.13 3.51
N TRP A 172 -15.50 -4.17 4.57
CA TRP A 172 -14.12 -4.68 4.57
C TRP A 172 -13.99 -6.10 4.00
N ASP A 173 -14.93 -6.98 4.35
CA ASP A 173 -14.95 -8.38 3.91
C ASP A 173 -15.28 -8.55 2.43
N LEU A 174 -15.83 -7.51 1.78
CA LEU A 174 -16.03 -7.49 0.34
C LEU A 174 -14.76 -7.10 -0.42
N ILE A 175 -13.85 -6.33 0.19
CA ILE A 175 -12.68 -5.76 -0.50
C ILE A 175 -11.59 -6.83 -0.68
N ALA A 176 -11.05 -6.94 -1.90
CA ALA A 176 -9.97 -7.86 -2.20
C ALA A 176 -8.71 -7.52 -1.37
N PRO A 177 -7.98 -8.51 -0.82
CA PRO A 177 -6.88 -8.25 0.10
C PRO A 177 -5.83 -7.23 -0.39
N PRO A 178 -5.36 -7.25 -1.66
CA PRO A 178 -4.39 -6.25 -2.13
C PRO A 178 -4.91 -4.80 -2.11
N PHE A 179 -6.23 -4.60 -2.17
CA PHE A 179 -6.86 -3.28 -2.14
C PHE A 179 -7.07 -2.77 -0.70
N ARG A 180 -7.10 -3.66 0.29
CA ARG A 180 -7.31 -3.29 1.70
C ARG A 180 -6.26 -2.29 2.20
N ARG A 181 -5.00 -2.41 1.75
CA ARG A 181 -3.91 -1.48 2.10
C ARG A 181 -4.21 -0.02 1.77
N PHE A 182 -5.05 0.23 0.77
CA PHE A 182 -5.48 1.57 0.41
C PHE A 182 -6.46 2.16 1.45
N PHE A 183 -7.28 1.32 2.07
CA PHE A 183 -8.32 1.74 3.01
C PHE A 183 -7.94 1.56 4.49
N THR A 184 -6.88 0.81 4.79
CA THR A 184 -6.35 0.67 6.15
C THR A 184 -6.07 2.04 6.76
N ARG A 185 -6.37 2.18 8.04
CA ARG A 185 -5.95 3.32 8.86
C ARG A 185 -4.64 2.97 9.56
N ASN A 186 -3.59 3.73 9.28
CA ASN A 186 -2.25 3.45 9.79
C ASN A 186 -1.93 4.40 10.94
N VAL A 187 -1.76 3.87 12.14
CA VAL A 187 -1.41 4.63 13.34
C VAL A 187 0.05 4.40 13.67
N LEU A 188 0.82 5.47 13.78
CA LEU A 188 2.22 5.44 14.18
C LEU A 188 2.35 5.84 15.65
N VAL A 189 3.12 5.10 16.43
CA VAL A 189 3.54 5.49 17.79
C VAL A 189 5.01 5.89 17.76
N MET A 190 5.29 7.13 18.16
CA MET A 190 6.62 7.73 18.21
C MET A 190 6.97 8.17 19.63
N GLY A 191 8.27 8.32 19.89
CA GLY A 191 8.79 8.77 21.17
C GLY A 191 10.15 8.17 21.47
N ALA A 192 10.84 8.75 22.45
CA ALA A 192 12.15 8.29 22.89
C ALA A 192 12.14 6.85 23.42
N ALA A 193 13.31 6.24 23.55
CA ALA A 193 13.48 4.91 24.16
C ALA A 193 12.89 4.89 25.58
N SER A 194 12.41 3.72 26.01
CA SER A 194 11.80 3.50 27.33
C SER A 194 10.49 4.29 27.63
N GLY A 195 9.88 4.94 26.64
CA GLY A 195 8.59 5.65 26.82
C GLY A 195 7.34 4.77 26.94
N GLY A 196 7.47 3.43 26.90
CA GLY A 196 6.33 2.50 26.93
C GLY A 196 5.62 2.30 25.58
N LYS A 197 6.24 2.69 24.46
CA LYS A 197 5.68 2.57 23.10
C LYS A 197 5.22 1.15 22.77
N THR A 198 6.12 0.17 22.94
CA THR A 198 5.83 -1.23 22.60
C THR A 198 4.64 -1.77 23.37
N THR A 199 4.58 -1.53 24.68
CA THR A 199 3.45 -1.94 25.53
C THR A 199 2.16 -1.26 25.07
N LEU A 200 2.19 0.04 24.79
CA LEU A 200 1.02 0.76 24.28
C LEU A 200 0.52 0.18 22.95
N VAL A 201 1.43 -0.06 22.00
CA VAL A 201 1.12 -0.63 20.69
C VAL A 201 0.52 -2.03 20.83
N GLU A 202 1.10 -2.90 21.68
CA GLU A 202 0.58 -4.23 21.94
C GLU A 202 -0.82 -4.21 22.55
N ASP A 203 -1.05 -3.35 23.56
CA ASP A 203 -2.33 -3.30 24.27
C ASP A 203 -3.44 -2.71 23.40
N LEU A 204 -3.13 -1.72 22.57
CA LEU A 204 -4.05 -1.23 21.53
C LEU A 204 -4.30 -2.30 20.46
N GLY A 205 -3.27 -3.05 20.07
CA GLY A 205 -3.41 -4.17 19.13
C GLY A 205 -4.37 -5.24 19.62
N LYS A 206 -4.25 -5.63 20.91
CA LYS A 206 -5.17 -6.55 21.58
C LYS A 206 -6.60 -5.98 21.66
N LEU A 207 -6.75 -4.70 22.02
CA LEU A 207 -8.06 -4.06 22.14
C LEU A 207 -8.82 -4.03 20.81
N TYR A 208 -8.16 -3.57 19.74
CA TYR A 208 -8.79 -3.38 18.43
C TYR A 208 -8.73 -4.61 17.52
N ASN A 209 -8.10 -5.70 17.97
CA ASN A 209 -7.78 -6.87 17.13
C ASN A 209 -7.02 -6.45 15.85
N ALA A 210 -6.11 -5.49 16.00
CA ALA A 210 -5.37 -4.88 14.92
C ALA A 210 -3.95 -5.47 14.85
N PRO A 211 -3.44 -5.79 13.64
CA PRO A 211 -2.02 -6.09 13.46
C PRO A 211 -1.15 -4.92 13.89
N TYR A 212 0.00 -5.24 14.48
CA TYR A 212 0.96 -4.24 14.89
C TYR A 212 2.40 -4.66 14.63
N SER A 213 3.30 -3.68 14.46
CA SER A 213 4.74 -3.89 14.32
C SER A 213 5.49 -3.52 15.60
N TYR A 214 6.72 -4.05 15.71
CA TYR A 214 7.70 -3.70 16.74
C TYR A 214 8.78 -2.77 16.19
N GLU A 215 9.62 -2.23 17.08
CA GLU A 215 10.85 -1.51 16.72
C GLU A 215 11.88 -2.49 16.13
N TYR A 216 12.10 -2.40 14.81
CA TYR A 216 13.01 -3.27 14.05
C TYR A 216 14.47 -3.15 14.51
N ALA A 217 14.88 -1.96 14.99
CA ALA A 217 16.24 -1.75 15.51
C ALA A 217 16.61 -2.76 16.60
N ARG A 218 15.66 -3.16 17.46
CA ARG A 218 15.90 -4.17 18.52
C ARG A 218 16.19 -5.55 17.97
N VAL A 219 15.48 -5.93 16.91
CA VAL A 219 15.74 -7.21 16.22
C VAL A 219 17.11 -7.17 15.58
N TYR A 220 17.43 -6.09 14.87
CA TYR A 220 18.70 -5.90 14.19
C TYR A 220 19.90 -5.96 15.16
N GLN A 221 19.80 -5.28 16.32
CA GLN A 221 20.84 -5.28 17.36
C GLN A 221 21.19 -6.67 17.87
N VAL A 222 20.17 -7.49 18.12
CA VAL A 222 20.35 -8.86 18.62
C VAL A 222 20.96 -9.74 17.53
N GLU A 223 20.47 -9.64 16.29
CA GLU A 223 20.92 -10.47 15.17
C GLU A 223 22.35 -10.14 14.74
N ALA A 224 22.70 -8.86 14.67
CA ALA A 224 24.03 -8.39 14.30
C ALA A 224 25.01 -8.32 15.49
N ASN A 225 24.50 -8.45 16.73
CA ASN A 225 25.25 -8.33 17.98
C ASN A 225 26.03 -7.00 18.06
N ILE A 226 25.32 -5.89 17.88
CA ILE A 226 25.84 -4.52 17.86
C ILE A 226 25.08 -3.63 18.85
N ARG A 227 25.76 -2.60 19.40
CA ARG A 227 25.15 -1.61 20.30
C ARG A 227 24.78 -0.34 19.53
N ASP A 228 23.98 0.54 20.14
CA ASP A 228 23.54 1.81 19.53
C ASP A 228 24.72 2.66 19.00
N GLU A 229 25.84 2.73 19.75
CA GLU A 229 27.03 3.52 19.41
C GLU A 229 27.88 2.95 18.27
N ASP A 230 27.73 1.64 18.00
CA ASP A 230 28.52 0.92 17.00
C ASP A 230 27.89 0.98 15.60
N TYR A 231 26.74 1.65 15.45
CA TYR A 231 26.03 1.72 14.17
C TYR A 231 26.79 2.56 13.15
N ASP A 232 27.12 1.95 12.00
CA ASP A 232 27.66 2.65 10.85
C ASP A 232 26.57 3.04 9.82
N LEU A 233 27.01 3.56 8.67
CA LEU A 233 26.11 3.93 7.58
C LEU A 233 25.23 2.75 7.10
N LEU A 234 25.81 1.57 6.95
CA LEU A 234 25.11 0.39 6.43
C LEU A 234 24.11 -0.13 7.46
N ASP A 235 24.45 -0.09 8.75
CA ASP A 235 23.54 -0.45 9.83
C ASP A 235 22.28 0.42 9.82
N TYR A 236 22.45 1.74 9.71
CA TYR A 236 21.32 2.65 9.60
C TYR A 236 20.50 2.44 8.32
N GLN A 237 21.13 2.11 7.19
CA GLN A 237 20.42 1.76 5.95
C GLN A 237 19.58 0.48 6.10
N ASN A 238 20.12 -0.52 6.79
CA ASN A 238 19.43 -1.77 7.10
C ASN A 238 18.25 -1.53 8.02
N VAL A 239 18.42 -0.75 9.09
CA VAL A 239 17.35 -0.45 10.04
C VAL A 239 16.24 0.38 9.41
N LEU A 240 16.56 1.40 8.61
CA LEU A 240 15.56 2.19 7.87
C LEU A 240 14.71 1.31 6.95
N THR A 241 15.38 0.47 6.14
CA THR A 241 14.70 -0.39 5.18
C THR A 241 13.92 -1.50 5.87
N GLY A 242 14.46 -2.06 6.96
CA GLY A 242 13.84 -3.09 7.78
C GLY A 242 12.57 -2.60 8.46
N GLN A 243 12.61 -1.44 9.13
CA GLN A 243 11.42 -0.86 9.76
C GLN A 243 10.33 -0.55 8.72
N PHE A 244 10.70 0.01 7.56
CA PHE A 244 9.73 0.29 6.50
C PHE A 244 9.07 -0.98 5.97
N ASN A 245 9.85 -2.05 5.74
CA ASN A 245 9.32 -3.33 5.28
C ASN A 245 8.44 -4.00 6.33
N LEU A 246 8.83 -3.98 7.61
CA LEU A 246 8.04 -4.51 8.72
C LEU A 246 6.69 -3.79 8.83
N ASN A 247 6.68 -2.46 8.73
CA ASN A 247 5.46 -1.67 8.74
C ASN A 247 4.58 -1.99 7.52
N ARG A 248 5.17 -2.16 6.32
CA ARG A 248 4.45 -2.60 5.11
C ARG A 248 3.82 -3.98 5.27
N GLU A 249 4.55 -4.94 5.81
CA GLU A 249 4.05 -6.31 6.05
C GLU A 249 2.92 -6.33 7.07
N THR A 250 2.98 -5.45 8.06
CA THR A 250 1.90 -5.27 9.04
C THR A 250 0.63 -4.72 8.39
N ILE A 251 0.75 -3.77 7.45
CA ILE A 251 -0.38 -3.26 6.65
C ILE A 251 -1.00 -4.36 5.77
N ASP A 252 -0.15 -5.19 5.16
CA ASP A 252 -0.55 -6.28 4.28
C ASP A 252 -0.96 -7.56 5.05
N ASN A 253 -0.95 -7.54 6.39
CA ASN A 253 -1.29 -8.67 7.23
C ASN A 253 -2.73 -9.16 6.94
N PRO A 254 -2.95 -10.47 6.67
CA PRO A 254 -4.29 -11.01 6.40
C PRO A 254 -5.31 -10.78 7.54
N GLY A 255 -4.83 -10.66 8.78
CA GLY A 255 -5.61 -10.33 9.97
C GLY A 255 -6.00 -8.86 10.08
N ASN A 256 -5.53 -7.99 9.20
CA ASN A 256 -5.90 -6.58 9.16
C ASN A 256 -7.41 -6.40 8.91
N ARG A 257 -8.07 -5.68 9.82
CA ARG A 257 -9.50 -5.33 9.80
C ARG A 257 -9.76 -3.83 9.57
N GLY A 258 -8.79 -3.14 8.99
CA GLY A 258 -8.88 -1.72 8.66
C GLY A 258 -8.11 -0.78 9.57
N LEU A 259 -7.38 -1.30 10.55
CA LEU A 259 -6.51 -0.55 11.45
C LEU A 259 -5.20 -1.31 11.63
N THR A 260 -4.08 -0.59 11.61
CA THR A 260 -2.76 -1.11 11.98
C THR A 260 -2.01 -0.12 12.86
N LEU A 261 -1.15 -0.65 13.74
CA LEU A 261 -0.40 0.11 14.73
C LEU A 261 1.09 -0.14 14.54
N MET A 262 1.90 0.91 14.47
CA MET A 262 3.34 0.77 14.24
C MET A 262 4.14 1.32 15.41
N ASP A 263 5.03 0.50 15.97
CA ASP A 263 6.05 0.96 16.91
C ASP A 263 7.23 1.50 16.10
N THR A 264 7.27 2.83 15.94
CA THR A 264 8.27 3.60 15.18
C THR A 264 8.24 3.48 13.64
N ASP A 265 8.94 4.39 12.98
CA ASP A 265 9.12 4.45 11.54
C ASP A 265 10.46 5.07 11.13
N ALA A 266 10.62 5.36 9.83
CA ALA A 266 11.82 5.97 9.28
C ALA A 266 12.14 7.36 9.85
N MET A 267 11.16 8.15 10.30
CA MET A 267 11.42 9.44 10.97
C MET A 267 12.14 9.22 12.30
N VAL A 268 11.73 8.21 13.08
CA VAL A 268 12.37 7.86 14.35
C VAL A 268 13.82 7.42 14.11
N THR A 269 14.06 6.51 13.17
CA THR A 269 15.43 6.07 12.84
C THR A 269 16.30 7.22 12.34
N LYS A 270 15.75 8.11 11.50
CA LYS A 270 16.45 9.30 11.02
C LYS A 270 16.83 10.25 12.16
N ALA A 271 15.95 10.44 13.14
CA ALA A 271 16.24 11.25 14.32
C ALA A 271 17.40 10.68 15.16
N TYR A 272 17.43 9.36 15.37
CA TYR A 272 18.56 8.71 16.06
C TYR A 272 19.86 8.82 15.27
N ALA A 273 19.82 8.63 13.95
CA ALA A 273 20.99 8.81 13.10
C ALA A 273 21.55 10.25 13.17
N ALA A 274 20.68 11.26 13.27
CA ALA A 274 21.09 12.64 13.45
C ALA A 274 21.85 12.86 14.77
N MET A 275 21.37 12.26 15.86
CA MET A 275 22.05 12.34 17.16
C MET A 275 23.38 11.60 17.15
N SER A 276 23.42 10.37 16.64
CA SER A 276 24.67 9.60 16.50
C SER A 276 25.70 10.36 15.68
N ALA A 277 25.31 10.98 14.56
CA ALA A 277 26.23 11.74 13.72
C ALA A 277 26.85 12.97 14.42
N ALA A 278 26.18 13.52 15.43
CA ALA A 278 26.67 14.65 16.23
C ALA A 278 27.58 14.19 17.40
N GLU A 279 27.56 12.91 17.75
CA GLU A 279 28.37 12.33 18.83
C GLU A 279 29.75 11.92 18.32
N HIS A 280 30.81 12.43 18.97
CA HIS A 280 32.18 12.15 18.55
C HIS A 280 32.59 10.67 18.73
N ALA A 281 31.87 9.91 19.56
CA ALA A 281 32.14 8.51 19.84
C ALA A 281 31.39 7.54 18.93
N SER A 282 30.52 8.05 18.04
CA SER A 282 29.73 7.25 17.10
C SER A 282 30.55 6.87 15.87
N GLU A 283 30.33 5.66 15.35
CA GLU A 283 30.90 5.21 14.07
C GLU A 283 30.24 5.89 12.86
N LEU A 284 29.04 6.45 13.03
CA LEU A 284 28.37 7.26 12.01
C LEU A 284 28.92 8.69 12.00
N SER A 285 29.57 9.09 10.90
CA SER A 285 30.03 10.46 10.69
C SER A 285 28.94 11.40 10.12
N GLU A 286 29.08 12.72 10.27
CA GLU A 286 28.20 13.71 9.60
C GLU A 286 28.15 13.52 8.07
N THR A 287 29.28 13.11 7.46
CA THR A 287 29.35 12.85 6.02
C THR A 287 28.55 11.61 5.62
N ASP A 288 28.52 10.58 6.46
CA ASP A 288 27.74 9.39 6.22
C ASP A 288 26.25 9.62 6.48
N TYR A 289 25.91 10.37 7.52
CA TYR A 289 24.54 10.82 7.75
C TYR A 289 23.97 11.57 6.54
N ALA A 290 24.74 12.47 5.92
CA ALA A 290 24.33 13.16 4.69
C ALA A 290 24.02 12.20 3.53
N LYS A 291 24.70 11.04 3.44
CA LYS A 291 24.41 10.00 2.43
C LYS A 291 23.15 9.19 2.76
N LEU A 292 22.76 9.14 4.03
CA LEU A 292 21.56 8.44 4.51
C LEU A 292 20.27 9.20 4.18
N LEU A 293 20.31 10.54 4.20
CA LEU A 293 19.14 11.41 4.05
C LEU A 293 18.26 11.08 2.82
N PRO A 294 18.80 10.90 1.59
CA PRO A 294 17.95 10.62 0.44
C PRO A 294 17.16 9.30 0.56
N LEU A 295 17.71 8.29 1.24
CA LEU A 295 17.01 7.04 1.51
C LEU A 295 15.91 7.28 2.55
N ALA A 296 16.26 7.89 3.69
CA ALA A 296 15.32 8.16 4.77
C ALA A 296 14.12 8.99 4.27
N ASP A 297 14.37 10.09 3.57
CA ASP A 297 13.33 10.98 3.03
C ASP A 297 12.46 10.26 2.00
N SER A 298 13.03 9.38 1.18
CA SER A 298 12.26 8.57 0.23
C SER A 298 11.32 7.58 0.93
N LEU A 299 11.74 7.00 2.05
CA LEU A 299 10.91 6.07 2.83
C LEU A 299 9.83 6.82 3.60
N ILE A 300 10.15 7.96 4.22
CA ILE A 300 9.19 8.84 4.90
C ILE A 300 8.10 9.29 3.92
N ALA A 301 8.47 9.76 2.73
CA ALA A 301 7.52 10.20 1.70
C ALA A 301 6.62 9.08 1.15
N LYS A 302 7.05 7.82 1.25
CA LYS A 302 6.26 6.64 0.84
C LYS A 302 5.37 6.11 1.95
N ALA A 303 5.73 6.35 3.21
CA ALA A 303 4.92 5.99 4.35
C ALA A 303 3.62 6.83 4.36
N ARG A 304 2.54 6.25 4.86
CA ARG A 304 1.26 6.93 5.00
C ARG A 304 0.74 6.70 6.40
N TRP A 305 0.68 7.77 7.18
CA TRP A 305 0.17 7.79 8.54
C TRP A 305 -1.17 8.53 8.59
N ASP A 306 -2.21 7.92 9.14
CA ASP A 306 -3.50 8.58 9.39
C ASP A 306 -3.51 9.28 10.76
N LEU A 307 -2.68 8.81 11.70
CA LEU A 307 -2.51 9.37 13.04
C LEU A 307 -1.09 9.05 13.55
N ILE A 308 -0.48 10.03 14.21
CA ILE A 308 0.82 9.91 14.86
C ILE A 308 0.61 10.20 16.35
N LEU A 309 0.78 9.17 17.17
CA LEU A 309 0.75 9.26 18.62
C LEU A 309 2.18 9.48 19.12
N PHE A 310 2.45 10.64 19.69
CA PHE A 310 3.78 10.96 20.20
C PHE A 310 3.79 10.91 21.73
N ILE A 311 4.67 10.08 22.29
CA ILE A 311 4.88 9.99 23.73
C ILE A 311 5.99 10.97 24.12
N PRO A 312 5.68 12.03 24.91
CA PRO A 312 6.69 12.95 25.43
C PRO A 312 7.69 12.23 26.35
N PRO A 313 8.90 12.79 26.53
CA PRO A 313 9.91 12.18 27.36
C PRO A 313 9.40 11.99 28.79
N VAL A 314 9.46 10.76 29.28
CA VAL A 314 9.32 10.43 30.71
C VAL A 314 10.71 10.52 31.31
N GLY A 315 10.88 11.31 32.38
CA GLY A 315 12.21 11.55 32.95
C GLY A 315 12.97 10.25 33.27
N ALA A 316 14.30 10.34 33.36
CA ALA A 316 15.27 9.24 33.39
C ALA A 316 14.93 8.07 34.36
N SER A 317 14.12 8.31 35.39
CA SER A 317 13.58 7.30 36.32
C SER A 317 12.80 6.13 35.68
N GLY A 318 12.36 6.26 34.42
CA GLY A 318 11.65 5.19 33.67
C GLY A 318 12.54 4.31 32.77
N TYR A 319 13.85 4.53 32.75
CA TYR A 319 14.76 3.81 31.85
C TYR A 319 14.93 2.32 32.26
N THR A 320 14.80 1.42 31.28
CA THR A 320 15.05 -0.02 31.47
C THR A 320 16.34 -0.43 30.76
N LEU A 321 17.26 -1.10 31.48
CA LEU A 321 18.51 -1.63 30.95
C LEU A 321 18.32 -3.08 30.46
N ASP A 322 18.46 -3.32 29.16
CA ASP A 322 18.27 -4.64 28.52
C ASP A 322 19.53 -5.19 27.84
N GLY A 323 20.68 -4.54 28.06
CA GLY A 323 22.00 -4.98 27.58
C GLY A 323 22.40 -4.47 26.20
N PHE A 324 21.45 -4.02 25.37
CA PHE A 324 21.72 -3.43 24.04
C PHE A 324 21.59 -1.91 24.02
N ARG A 325 20.81 -1.33 24.93
CA ARG A 325 20.65 0.12 25.04
C ARG A 325 21.91 0.81 25.57
N SER A 326 22.25 1.94 24.98
CA SER A 326 23.30 2.82 25.49
C SER A 326 23.00 3.28 26.92
N GLN A 327 23.99 3.18 27.81
CA GLN A 327 23.91 3.65 29.20
C GLN A 327 23.94 5.20 29.29
N THR A 328 24.32 5.90 28.23
CA THR A 328 24.44 7.36 28.16
C THR A 328 23.24 8.04 27.49
N ASN A 329 22.44 7.30 26.71
CA ASN A 329 21.33 7.82 25.91
C ASN A 329 20.00 7.85 26.69
N ASN A 330 20.06 8.29 27.95
CA ASN A 330 18.94 8.24 28.89
C ASN A 330 18.81 9.47 29.79
N SER A 331 19.65 10.50 29.58
CA SER A 331 19.53 11.76 30.29
C SER A 331 18.28 12.52 29.83
N ASP A 332 17.70 13.33 30.71
CA ASP A 332 16.52 14.15 30.37
C ASP A 332 16.81 15.09 29.18
N ASP A 333 18.03 15.60 29.07
CA ASP A 333 18.49 16.43 27.95
C ASP A 333 18.51 15.63 26.64
N TYR A 334 19.07 14.41 26.65
CA TYR A 334 19.09 13.53 25.48
C TYR A 334 17.66 13.19 25.02
N LEU A 335 16.79 12.80 25.97
CA LEU A 335 15.40 12.45 25.69
C LEU A 335 14.59 13.64 25.18
N SER A 336 14.89 14.85 25.64
CA SER A 336 14.28 16.08 25.16
C SER A 336 14.76 16.44 23.74
N GLU A 337 16.05 16.27 23.48
CA GLU A 337 16.64 16.59 22.18
C GLU A 337 16.18 15.63 21.08
N ILE A 338 16.19 14.31 21.33
CA ILE A 338 15.66 13.34 20.36
C ILE A 338 14.18 13.63 20.07
N SER A 339 13.41 13.96 21.11
CA SER A 339 11.99 14.30 20.98
C SER A 339 11.78 15.52 20.09
N ARG A 340 12.61 16.56 20.26
CA ARG A 340 12.61 17.75 19.41
C ARG A 340 12.93 17.43 17.96
N ILE A 341 13.94 16.58 17.70
CA ILE A 341 14.31 16.16 16.34
C ILE A 341 13.19 15.35 15.70
N MET A 342 12.59 14.39 16.41
CA MET A 342 11.45 13.61 15.91
C MET A 342 10.28 14.50 15.52
N LEU A 343 9.93 15.50 16.33
CA LEU A 343 8.86 16.45 16.03
C LEU A 343 9.19 17.33 14.82
N ALA A 344 10.46 17.72 14.65
CA ALA A 344 10.91 18.45 13.46
C ALA A 344 10.79 17.60 12.18
N GLU A 345 11.02 16.29 12.24
CA GLU A 345 10.79 15.38 11.11
C GLU A 345 9.30 15.25 10.76
N VAL A 346 8.42 15.20 11.76
CA VAL A 346 6.95 15.21 11.56
C VAL A 346 6.52 16.52 10.88
N GLU A 347 7.07 17.66 11.29
CA GLU A 347 6.84 18.96 10.66
C GLU A 347 7.36 19.02 9.22
N ALA A 348 8.59 18.58 8.99
CA ALA A 348 9.20 18.55 7.66
C ALA A 348 8.44 17.64 6.68
N ALA A 349 7.86 16.55 7.18
CA ALA A 349 7.00 15.65 6.40
C ALA A 349 5.58 16.22 6.15
N GLY A 350 5.21 17.36 6.76
CA GLY A 350 3.90 17.97 6.64
C GLY A 350 2.79 17.18 7.34
N LEU A 351 3.10 16.54 8.49
CA LEU A 351 2.22 15.62 9.20
C LEU A 351 1.75 16.13 10.57
N LEU A 352 1.96 17.42 10.88
CA LEU A 352 1.53 18.03 12.15
C LEU A 352 0.02 17.96 12.37
N ASP A 353 -0.78 17.97 11.30
CA ASP A 353 -2.24 17.82 11.34
C ASP A 353 -2.69 16.43 11.83
N ARG A 354 -1.78 15.46 11.84
CA ARG A 354 -2.02 14.07 12.27
C ARG A 354 -1.37 13.75 13.61
N LEU A 355 -0.65 14.70 14.20
CA LEU A 355 0.09 14.51 15.44
C LEU A 355 -0.82 14.71 16.67
N VAL A 356 -0.77 13.75 17.60
CA VAL A 356 -1.40 13.84 18.92
C VAL A 356 -0.35 13.56 19.99
N LEU A 357 -0.18 14.50 20.91
CA LEU A 357 0.70 14.34 22.06
C LEU A 357 -0.03 13.52 23.14
N LEU A 358 0.66 12.52 23.69
CA LEU A 358 0.20 11.71 24.81
C LEU A 358 0.81 12.23 26.11
N ASP A 359 0.36 13.40 26.56
CA ASP A 359 0.88 14.13 27.73
C ASP A 359 0.25 13.74 29.07
N GLY A 360 -0.52 12.65 29.11
CA GLY A 360 -1.05 12.07 30.33
C GLY A 360 0.02 11.83 31.40
N ALA A 361 -0.36 12.04 32.65
CA ALA A 361 0.53 12.00 33.82
C ALA A 361 1.09 10.59 34.08
N ASP A 362 0.38 9.55 33.65
CA ASP A 362 0.79 8.15 33.79
C ASP A 362 0.46 7.32 32.53
N TYR A 363 0.81 6.04 32.55
CA TYR A 363 0.55 5.11 31.45
C TYR A 363 -0.95 4.92 31.17
N ALA A 364 -1.81 4.98 32.18
CA ALA A 364 -3.25 4.78 32.02
C ALA A 364 -3.90 5.98 31.32
N GLU A 365 -3.54 7.20 31.71
CA GLU A 365 -4.02 8.41 31.05
C GLU A 365 -3.58 8.47 29.58
N ARG A 366 -2.32 8.12 29.28
CA ARG A 366 -1.82 8.06 27.90
C ARG A 366 -2.53 7.01 27.06
N TYR A 367 -2.85 5.86 27.67
CA TYR A 367 -3.63 4.82 27.02
C TYR A 367 -5.04 5.31 26.66
N GLU A 368 -5.72 6.03 27.55
CA GLU A 368 -7.03 6.61 27.27
C GLU A 368 -6.96 7.73 26.21
N GLN A 369 -5.92 8.56 26.23
CA GLN A 369 -5.67 9.55 25.17
C GLN A 369 -5.47 8.90 23.80
N ALA A 370 -4.67 7.83 23.74
CA ALA A 370 -4.42 7.07 22.52
C ALA A 370 -5.71 6.43 21.97
N LYS A 371 -6.51 5.80 22.85
CA LYS A 371 -7.82 5.24 22.48
C LYS A 371 -8.75 6.31 21.91
N ALA A 372 -8.91 7.44 22.61
CA ALA A 372 -9.77 8.52 22.17
C ALA A 372 -9.33 9.10 20.81
N ALA A 373 -8.02 9.14 20.53
CA ALA A 373 -7.50 9.58 19.25
C ALA A 373 -7.81 8.57 18.12
N ILE A 374 -7.64 7.27 18.38
CA ILE A 374 -7.95 6.20 17.41
C ILE A 374 -9.45 6.13 17.13
N GLU A 375 -10.30 6.29 18.16
CA GLU A 375 -11.77 6.26 18.01
C GLU A 375 -12.28 7.39 17.09
N ARG A 376 -11.61 8.55 17.04
CA ARG A 376 -11.97 9.63 16.08
C ARG A 376 -11.63 9.30 14.63
N LEU A 377 -10.76 8.31 14.42
CA LEU A 377 -10.27 7.89 13.12
C LEU A 377 -11.15 6.76 12.54
N LEU A 378 -11.79 5.99 13.42
CA LEU A 378 -12.74 4.95 13.08
C LEU A 378 -14.16 5.55 12.94
N PRO A 379 -15.00 5.01 12.04
CA PRO A 379 -16.35 5.49 11.78
C PRO A 379 -17.37 5.15 12.87
#